data_AF-A0A014L8H3-F1
#
_entry.id   AF-A0A014L8H3-F1
#
_cell.length_a   1.000
_cell.length_b   1.000
_cell.length_c   1.000
_cell.angle_alpha   90.00
_cell.angle_beta   90.00
_cell.angle_gamma   90.00
#
_symmetry.space_group_name_H-M   'P 1'
#
loop_
_entity.id
_entity.type
_entity.pdbx_description
1 polymer ?
#
loop_
_entity_poly.entity_id
_entity_poly.type
_entity_poly.pdbx_seq_one_letter_code
_entity_poly.pdbx_strand_id
1 'polypeptide(L)'
;MRTGDADRPAEAAELIRTAAGAGSGRVDWMARVISPGLLTAANILGGNLTDRDQARARLDALFGPASAVFESAHATGPGAEGLRLCVRCMHLQLRLNEALDERDPETLENLLEDAGENSEWQFLVLFLLAQAQLSLATLDGGIPALRAGVAYFEEAANHPRLPTFAQPLMDAQCAPLALLYGWHEDAPENALGTPDDVLSHLPGGPAAPAASLLHLVVHGLAGLRPTDSALHLAGPDTADPQGHADTPDPGRLTVTRILDVPAGQPAATGPLIVLSACETDLSSRDHDEALTPTTAPPARGATDVVGSRWKVSDSASAALMVVFHHQLTVAGLAPPDALRAAQLWMLDHDRHPVPGLTGLLLAETQSDAGSLARAVSWAGFIHQGNPAPHAPVEGRQP
;
A
#
# COMPACT_ATOMS: atom_id res chain seq x y z
N MET A 1 19.11 0.17 19.38
CA MET A 1 17.93 -0.17 18.54
C MET A 1 16.60 0.02 19.28
N ARG A 2 16.29 -0.74 20.35
CA ARG A 2 14.98 -0.61 21.06
C ARG A 2 14.71 0.72 21.78
N THR A 3 15.74 1.54 22.05
CA THR A 3 15.61 2.78 22.82
C THR A 3 15.73 4.06 21.98
N GLY A 4 15.95 3.97 20.65
CA GLY A 4 16.16 5.13 19.77
C GLY A 4 17.46 5.91 19.99
N ASP A 5 18.16 5.65 21.08
CA ASP A 5 19.40 6.31 21.48
C ASP A 5 20.60 5.90 20.57
N ALA A 6 21.18 6.89 19.90
CA ALA A 6 22.31 6.75 18.96
C ALA A 6 23.67 6.59 19.66
N ASP A 7 23.79 6.95 20.94
CA ASP A 7 25.05 6.82 21.69
C ASP A 7 25.32 5.35 22.05
N ARG A 8 24.27 4.56 22.25
CA ARG A 8 24.36 3.13 22.61
C ARG A 8 25.02 2.25 21.54
N PRO A 9 24.69 2.35 20.24
CA PRO A 9 25.42 1.61 19.20
C PRO A 9 26.88 2.06 19.05
N ALA A 10 27.18 3.36 19.23
CA ALA A 10 28.55 3.87 19.23
C ALA A 10 29.37 3.33 20.43
N GLU A 11 28.78 3.35 21.62
CA GLU A 11 29.37 2.77 22.85
C GLU A 11 29.58 1.26 22.70
N ALA A 12 28.62 0.53 22.13
CA ALA A 12 28.77 -0.89 21.84
C ALA A 12 29.92 -1.15 20.85
N ALA A 13 30.08 -0.32 19.82
CA ALA A 13 31.21 -0.43 18.89
C ALA A 13 32.56 -0.21 19.59
N GLU A 14 32.64 0.67 20.58
CA GLU A 14 33.85 0.90 21.38
C GLU A 14 34.16 -0.25 22.33
N LEU A 15 33.13 -0.80 22.99
CA LEU A 15 33.27 -1.96 23.88
C LEU A 15 33.74 -3.20 23.11
N ILE A 16 33.18 -3.44 21.91
CA ILE A 16 33.59 -4.53 21.02
C ILE A 16 35.06 -4.37 20.60
N ARG A 17 35.51 -3.14 20.33
CA ARG A 17 36.88 -2.83 19.94
C ARG A 17 37.87 -3.09 21.08
N THR A 18 37.49 -2.71 22.30
CA THR A 18 38.30 -2.93 23.50
C THR A 18 38.41 -4.42 23.83
N ALA A 19 37.32 -5.18 23.64
CA ALA A 19 37.31 -6.63 23.82
C ALA A 19 38.13 -7.39 22.76
N ALA A 20 38.18 -6.89 21.52
CA ALA A 20 38.95 -7.49 20.43
C ALA A 20 40.46 -7.52 20.70
N GLY A 21 41.00 -6.48 21.38
CA GLY A 21 42.40 -6.40 21.77
C GLY A 21 42.84 -7.38 22.87
N ALA A 22 41.90 -8.09 23.50
CA ALA A 22 42.14 -8.97 24.66
C ALA A 22 41.80 -10.46 24.41
N GLY A 23 41.39 -10.86 23.20
CA GLY A 23 40.72 -12.16 22.95
C GLY A 23 41.25 -13.01 21.77
N SER A 24 40.55 -14.11 21.49
CA SER A 24 40.87 -15.10 20.44
C SER A 24 40.66 -14.57 19.01
N GLY A 25 41.37 -15.12 18.02
CA GLY A 25 41.35 -14.63 16.63
C GLY A 25 39.97 -14.53 15.96
N ARG A 26 38.98 -15.32 16.42
CA ARG A 26 37.59 -15.23 15.94
C ARG A 26 36.87 -13.98 16.47
N VAL A 27 37.09 -13.59 17.73
CA VAL A 27 36.48 -12.38 18.33
C VAL A 27 37.02 -11.13 17.65
N ASP A 28 38.32 -11.10 17.40
CA ASP A 28 39.00 -10.02 16.70
C ASP A 28 38.54 -9.89 15.23
N TRP A 29 38.31 -11.03 14.56
CA TRP A 29 37.66 -11.06 13.24
C TRP A 29 36.23 -10.51 13.28
N MET A 30 35.39 -10.98 14.21
CA MET A 30 34.00 -10.50 14.34
C MET A 30 33.93 -9.00 14.62
N ALA A 31 34.81 -8.48 15.48
CA ALA A 31 34.87 -7.06 15.81
C ALA A 31 35.18 -6.19 14.58
N ARG A 32 36.10 -6.62 13.71
CA ARG A 32 36.41 -5.94 12.44
C ARG A 32 35.22 -5.90 11.48
N VAL A 33 34.39 -6.93 11.47
CA VAL A 33 33.23 -7.02 10.56
C VAL A 33 32.01 -6.28 11.13
N ILE A 34 31.75 -6.36 12.44
CA ILE A 34 30.55 -5.79 13.09
C ILE A 34 30.68 -4.29 13.36
N SER A 35 31.88 -3.82 13.74
CA SER A 35 32.08 -2.42 14.16
C SER A 35 31.65 -1.37 13.12
N PRO A 36 31.97 -1.53 11.81
CA PRO A 36 31.51 -0.57 10.80
C PRO A 36 29.99 -0.53 10.70
N GLY A 37 29.32 -1.68 10.79
CA GLY A 37 27.86 -1.75 10.71
C GLY A 37 27.14 -1.09 11.89
N LEU A 38 27.71 -1.17 13.10
CA LEU A 38 27.20 -0.46 14.27
C LEU A 38 27.31 1.06 14.14
N LEU A 39 28.40 1.56 13.54
CA LEU A 39 28.56 2.99 13.27
C LEU A 39 27.58 3.48 12.20
N THR A 40 27.35 2.68 11.14
CA THR A 40 26.30 2.98 10.14
C THR A 40 24.91 3.02 10.77
N ALA A 41 24.60 2.09 11.66
CA ALA A 41 23.34 2.09 12.40
C ALA A 41 23.19 3.30 13.34
N ALA A 42 24.29 3.75 13.98
CA ALA A 42 24.29 4.97 14.79
C ALA A 42 23.98 6.21 13.95
N ASN A 43 24.51 6.31 12.73
CA ASN A 43 24.19 7.39 11.79
C ASN A 43 22.71 7.43 11.41
N ILE A 44 22.09 6.28 11.14
CA ILE A 44 20.65 6.18 10.83
C ILE A 44 19.78 6.70 11.99
N LEU A 45 20.27 6.58 13.23
CA LEU A 45 19.59 7.05 14.45
C LEU A 45 19.91 8.51 14.81
N GLY A 46 20.55 9.29 13.93
CA GLY A 46 20.89 10.69 14.18
C GLY A 46 22.29 10.92 14.77
N GLY A 47 23.22 9.99 14.53
CA GLY A 47 24.64 10.12 14.90
C GLY A 47 25.36 11.27 14.18
N ASN A 48 26.61 11.55 14.59
CA ASN A 48 27.39 12.66 14.06
C ASN A 48 28.09 12.35 12.72
N LEU A 49 28.46 13.38 11.96
CA LEU A 49 29.13 13.25 10.66
C LEU A 49 30.47 12.51 10.73
N THR A 50 31.18 12.61 11.86
CA THR A 50 32.47 11.94 12.06
C THR A 50 32.31 10.43 12.13
N ASP A 51 31.29 9.94 12.82
CA ASP A 51 30.99 8.50 12.90
C ASP A 51 30.58 7.94 11.55
N ARG A 52 29.82 8.73 10.76
CA ARG A 52 29.47 8.41 9.38
C ARG A 52 30.69 8.27 8.48
N ASP A 53 31.61 9.24 8.52
CA ASP A 53 32.83 9.23 7.70
C ASP A 53 33.77 8.09 8.12
N GLN A 54 33.85 7.79 9.42
CA GLN A 54 34.58 6.63 9.93
C GLN A 54 33.95 5.30 9.52
N ALA A 55 32.62 5.18 9.58
CA ALA A 55 31.89 3.99 9.14
C ALA A 55 32.18 3.71 7.66
N ARG A 56 32.08 4.76 6.83
CA ARG A 56 32.36 4.70 5.39
C ARG A 56 33.78 4.27 5.10
N ALA A 57 34.79 4.96 5.65
CA ALA A 57 36.19 4.61 5.41
C ALA A 57 36.52 3.16 5.79
N ARG A 58 35.88 2.65 6.85
CA ARG A 58 36.05 1.25 7.28
C ARG A 58 35.34 0.26 6.36
N LEU A 59 34.14 0.58 5.88
CA LEU A 59 33.40 -0.26 4.93
C LEU A 59 34.12 -0.33 3.57
N ASP A 60 34.62 0.80 3.07
CA ASP A 60 35.42 0.85 1.84
C ASP A 60 36.71 0.02 1.97
N ALA A 61 37.39 0.11 3.11
CA ALA A 61 38.56 -0.73 3.38
C ALA A 61 38.21 -2.22 3.49
N LEU A 62 37.00 -2.56 3.98
CA LEU A 62 36.53 -3.94 4.15
C LEU A 62 36.20 -4.62 2.81
N PHE A 63 35.66 -3.87 1.84
CA PHE A 63 35.31 -4.39 0.50
C PHE A 63 36.31 -4.00 -0.59
N GLY A 64 37.36 -3.24 -0.24
CA GLY A 64 38.42 -2.87 -1.17
C GLY A 64 39.29 -4.06 -1.60
N PRO A 65 40.03 -3.92 -2.71
CA PRO A 65 40.81 -5.02 -3.32
C PRO A 65 41.95 -5.56 -2.44
N ALA A 66 42.34 -4.84 -1.39
CA ALA A 66 43.37 -5.25 -0.44
C ALA A 66 42.80 -6.02 0.79
N SER A 67 41.49 -6.17 0.90
CA SER A 67 40.85 -6.82 2.05
C SER A 67 40.91 -8.34 1.95
N ALA A 68 41.48 -8.98 2.97
CA ALA A 68 41.44 -10.44 3.16
C ALA A 68 40.52 -10.86 4.32
N VAL A 69 39.69 -9.94 4.84
CA VAL A 69 38.89 -10.19 6.06
C VAL A 69 37.90 -11.33 5.84
N PHE A 70 37.32 -11.44 4.65
CA PHE A 70 36.38 -12.52 4.30
C PHE A 70 37.06 -13.82 3.82
N GLU A 71 38.38 -13.82 3.63
CA GLU A 71 39.19 -15.01 3.29
C GLU A 71 39.76 -15.70 4.55
N SER A 72 39.51 -15.12 5.72
CA SER A 72 39.94 -15.66 7.02
C SER A 72 39.34 -17.04 7.30
N ALA A 73 40.12 -17.92 7.95
CA ALA A 73 39.61 -19.20 8.47
C ALA A 73 38.44 -19.03 9.47
N HIS A 74 38.26 -17.82 10.01
CA HIS A 74 37.16 -17.47 10.90
C HIS A 74 35.87 -17.04 10.16
N ALA A 75 35.93 -16.81 8.85
CA ALA A 75 34.82 -16.41 7.99
C ALA A 75 34.05 -17.61 7.42
N THR A 76 33.76 -18.62 8.23
CA THR A 76 33.13 -19.87 7.79
C THR A 76 31.81 -20.14 8.51
N GLY A 77 30.82 -20.66 7.76
CA GLY A 77 29.51 -21.08 8.27
C GLY A 77 28.38 -20.05 8.07
N PRO A 78 27.12 -20.43 8.33
CA PRO A 78 25.93 -19.65 7.94
C PRO A 78 25.89 -18.24 8.55
N GLY A 79 26.29 -18.10 9.82
CA GLY A 79 26.33 -16.79 10.49
C GLY A 79 27.40 -15.84 9.93
N ALA A 80 28.49 -16.36 9.36
CA ALA A 80 29.52 -15.54 8.73
C ALA A 80 29.07 -15.03 7.35
N GLU A 81 28.33 -15.85 6.60
CA GLU A 81 27.72 -15.45 5.32
C GLU A 81 26.65 -14.38 5.52
N GLY A 82 25.75 -14.57 6.49
CA GLY A 82 24.72 -13.58 6.82
C GLY A 82 25.33 -12.25 7.29
N LEU A 83 26.38 -12.30 8.11
CA LEU A 83 27.09 -11.11 8.55
C LEU A 83 27.80 -10.39 7.39
N ARG A 84 28.43 -11.13 6.47
CA ARG A 84 29.03 -10.57 5.25
C ARG A 84 27.99 -9.87 4.40
N LEU A 85 26.83 -10.49 4.18
CA LEU A 85 25.76 -9.89 3.38
C LEU A 85 25.20 -8.64 4.06
N CYS A 86 24.92 -8.69 5.37
CA CYS A 86 24.44 -7.53 6.13
C CYS A 86 25.39 -6.33 6.03
N VAL A 87 26.70 -6.56 6.20
CA VAL A 87 27.71 -5.49 6.11
C VAL A 87 27.88 -4.99 4.67
N ARG A 88 27.70 -5.86 3.66
CA ARG A 88 27.65 -5.46 2.24
C ARG A 88 26.44 -4.58 1.95
N CYS A 89 25.26 -4.94 2.47
CA CYS A 89 24.04 -4.15 2.35
C CYS A 89 24.22 -2.75 2.96
N MET A 90 24.87 -2.64 4.13
CA MET A 90 25.17 -1.35 4.75
C MET A 90 26.15 -0.51 3.92
N HIS A 91 27.11 -1.14 3.24
CA HIS A 91 28.03 -0.46 2.33
C HIS A 91 27.29 0.08 1.10
N LEU A 92 26.47 -0.76 0.46
CA LEU A 92 25.63 -0.36 -0.67
C LEU A 92 24.66 0.76 -0.30
N GLN A 93 24.07 0.74 0.90
CA GLN A 93 23.19 1.81 1.38
C GLN A 93 23.88 3.17 1.43
N LEU A 94 25.14 3.21 1.89
CA LEU A 94 25.89 4.47 1.94
C LEU A 94 26.18 5.00 0.53
N ARG A 95 26.58 4.11 -0.39
CA ARG A 95 26.82 4.46 -1.79
C ARG A 95 25.56 4.91 -2.52
N LEU A 96 24.42 4.27 -2.23
CA LEU A 96 23.11 4.66 -2.76
C LEU A 96 22.75 6.09 -2.35
N ASN A 97 22.88 6.43 -1.07
CA ASN A 97 22.61 7.79 -0.59
C ASN A 97 23.54 8.83 -1.24
N GLU A 98 24.81 8.50 -1.43
CA GLU A 98 25.78 9.38 -2.08
C GLU A 98 25.44 9.61 -3.57
N ALA A 99 25.14 8.54 -4.31
CA ALA A 99 24.70 8.65 -5.70
C ALA A 99 23.40 9.46 -5.85
N LEU A 100 22.48 9.35 -4.89
CA LEU A 100 21.27 10.17 -4.85
C LEU A 100 21.59 11.65 -4.57
N ASP A 101 22.44 11.94 -3.58
CA ASP A 101 22.87 13.31 -3.26
C ASP A 101 23.61 13.96 -4.44
N GLU A 102 24.42 13.20 -5.16
CA GLU A 102 25.16 13.62 -6.36
C GLU A 102 24.30 13.64 -7.63
N ARG A 103 23.08 13.06 -7.56
CA ARG A 103 22.14 12.89 -8.68
C ARG A 103 22.77 12.14 -9.86
N ASP A 104 23.49 11.05 -9.55
CA ASP A 104 24.19 10.19 -10.51
C ASP A 104 23.43 8.89 -10.79
N PRO A 105 22.57 8.83 -11.83
CA PRO A 105 21.80 7.65 -12.15
C PRO A 105 22.64 6.48 -12.65
N GLU A 106 23.81 6.72 -13.26
CA GLU A 106 24.69 5.65 -13.76
C GLU A 106 25.27 4.85 -12.58
N THR A 107 25.65 5.52 -11.51
CA THR A 107 26.07 4.84 -10.27
C THR A 107 24.92 4.06 -9.63
N LEU A 108 23.68 4.56 -9.66
CA LEU A 108 22.50 3.84 -9.16
C LEU A 108 22.24 2.54 -9.92
N GLU A 109 22.32 2.57 -11.25
CA GLU A 109 22.15 1.38 -12.10
C GLU A 109 23.21 0.32 -11.81
N ASN A 110 24.48 0.72 -11.68
CA ASN A 110 25.57 -0.20 -11.32
C ASN A 110 25.37 -0.85 -9.94
N LEU A 111 24.82 -0.11 -8.96
CA LEU A 111 24.53 -0.65 -7.62
C LEU A 111 23.42 -1.72 -7.64
N LEU A 112 22.48 -1.64 -8.59
CA LEU A 112 21.43 -2.65 -8.76
C LEU A 112 21.98 -3.97 -9.29
N GLU A 113 22.94 -3.94 -10.21
CA GLU A 113 23.59 -5.14 -10.76
C GLU A 113 24.42 -5.88 -9.69
N ASP A 114 24.94 -5.15 -8.70
CA ASP A 114 25.73 -5.71 -7.59
C ASP A 114 24.89 -6.42 -6.50
N ALA A 115 23.56 -6.30 -6.52
CA ALA A 115 22.67 -6.89 -5.53
C ALA A 115 22.42 -8.40 -5.79
N GLY A 116 23.35 -9.25 -5.35
CA GLY A 116 23.30 -10.72 -5.54
C GLY A 116 22.45 -11.54 -4.52
N GLU A 117 22.17 -12.80 -4.89
CA GLU A 117 21.07 -13.69 -4.44
C GLU A 117 21.17 -14.42 -3.06
N ASN A 118 19.96 -14.58 -2.48
CA ASN A 118 19.36 -15.62 -1.62
C ASN A 118 20.09 -16.09 -0.35
N SER A 119 19.83 -15.38 0.76
CA SER A 119 20.13 -15.84 2.13
C SER A 119 19.01 -15.49 3.11
N GLU A 120 19.17 -15.83 4.40
CA GLU A 120 18.24 -15.41 5.47
C GLU A 120 18.03 -13.88 5.56
N TRP A 121 18.94 -13.08 4.98
CA TRP A 121 18.90 -11.62 4.94
C TRP A 121 18.38 -11.06 3.61
N GLN A 122 17.73 -11.87 2.77
CA GLN A 122 17.20 -11.45 1.46
C GLN A 122 16.28 -10.22 1.55
N PHE A 123 15.54 -10.04 2.66
CA PHE A 123 14.72 -8.84 2.87
C PHE A 123 15.54 -7.54 2.80
N LEU A 124 16.80 -7.52 3.26
CA LEU A 124 17.66 -6.34 3.18
C LEU A 124 18.06 -6.05 1.73
N VAL A 125 18.28 -7.08 0.93
CA VAL A 125 18.61 -6.94 -0.50
C VAL A 125 17.40 -6.35 -1.23
N LEU A 126 16.22 -6.91 -1.02
CA LEU A 126 14.95 -6.40 -1.57
C LEU A 126 14.69 -4.96 -1.13
N PHE A 127 14.94 -4.65 0.15
CA PHE A 127 14.80 -3.29 0.66
C PHE A 127 15.75 -2.31 -0.03
N LEU A 128 17.00 -2.69 -0.29
CA LEU A 128 17.96 -1.84 -1.01
C LEU A 128 17.58 -1.65 -2.49
N LEU A 129 17.16 -2.73 -3.16
CA LEU A 129 16.65 -2.66 -4.53
C LEU A 129 15.45 -1.71 -4.61
N ALA A 130 14.56 -1.77 -3.63
CA ALA A 130 13.43 -0.85 -3.51
C ALA A 130 13.90 0.61 -3.44
N GLN A 131 14.84 0.91 -2.52
CA GLN A 131 15.35 2.27 -2.37
C GLN A 131 16.08 2.76 -3.63
N ALA A 132 16.91 1.93 -4.27
CA ALA A 132 17.63 2.29 -5.49
C ALA A 132 16.68 2.62 -6.65
N GLN A 133 15.65 1.80 -6.85
CA GLN A 133 14.64 2.02 -7.89
C GLN A 133 13.78 3.27 -7.62
N LEU A 134 13.40 3.51 -6.37
CA LEU A 134 12.68 4.73 -5.99
C LEU A 134 13.56 5.98 -6.17
N SER A 135 14.84 5.89 -5.81
CA SER A 135 15.82 6.96 -6.05
C SER A 135 15.96 7.26 -7.54
N LEU A 136 16.08 6.23 -8.39
CA LEU A 136 16.14 6.41 -9.83
C LEU A 136 14.87 7.11 -10.34
N ALA A 137 13.68 6.65 -9.91
CA ALA A 137 12.39 7.24 -10.25
C ALA A 137 12.29 8.74 -9.88
N THR A 138 12.92 9.16 -8.77
CA THR A 138 12.96 10.59 -8.40
C THR A 138 13.87 11.44 -9.29
N LEU A 139 14.85 10.84 -9.96
CA LEU A 139 15.78 11.53 -10.85
C LEU A 139 15.27 11.60 -12.30
N ASP A 140 14.68 10.52 -12.80
CA ASP A 140 14.25 10.40 -14.20
C ASP A 140 12.73 10.56 -14.41
N GLY A 141 11.93 10.52 -13.35
CA GLY A 141 10.47 10.52 -13.43
C GLY A 141 9.88 9.23 -14.02
N GLY A 142 10.66 8.15 -14.09
CA GLY A 142 10.34 6.91 -14.75
C GLY A 142 9.33 6.07 -13.97
N ILE A 143 8.14 5.89 -14.55
CA ILE A 143 7.10 4.97 -14.02
C ILE A 143 7.60 3.52 -13.86
N PRO A 144 8.45 2.95 -14.75
CA PRO A 144 8.96 1.60 -14.56
C PRO A 144 9.82 1.44 -13.30
N ALA A 145 10.73 2.38 -13.04
CA ALA A 145 11.57 2.39 -11.85
C ALA A 145 10.74 2.56 -10.57
N LEU A 146 9.74 3.45 -10.61
CA LEU A 146 8.78 3.60 -9.52
C LEU A 146 8.09 2.27 -9.18
N ARG A 147 7.49 1.60 -10.18
CA ARG A 147 6.80 0.31 -9.97
C ARG A 147 7.72 -0.79 -9.46
N ALA A 148 8.92 -0.89 -10.02
CA ALA A 148 9.91 -1.87 -9.58
C ALA A 148 10.31 -1.64 -8.12
N GLY A 149 10.56 -0.38 -7.75
CA GLY A 149 10.93 -0.02 -6.39
C GLY A 149 9.86 -0.37 -5.37
N VAL A 150 8.60 -0.11 -5.68
CA VAL A 150 7.51 -0.45 -4.78
C VAL A 150 7.29 -1.96 -4.69
N ALA A 151 7.40 -2.69 -5.80
CA ALA A 151 7.31 -4.16 -5.80
C ALA A 151 8.39 -4.82 -4.92
N TYR A 152 9.64 -4.35 -5.00
CA TYR A 152 10.71 -4.85 -4.13
C TYR A 152 10.47 -4.52 -2.66
N PHE A 153 9.88 -3.36 -2.35
CA PHE A 153 9.54 -2.99 -0.98
C PHE A 153 8.49 -3.94 -0.40
N GLU A 154 7.42 -4.23 -1.14
CA GLU A 154 6.39 -5.18 -0.70
C GLU A 154 6.96 -6.57 -0.47
N GLU A 155 7.86 -7.02 -1.34
CA GLU A 155 8.52 -8.32 -1.19
C GLU A 155 9.42 -8.33 0.06
N ALA A 156 10.11 -7.21 0.36
CA ALA A 156 10.91 -7.05 1.57
C ALA A 156 10.04 -7.07 2.85
N ALA A 157 8.94 -6.31 2.84
CA ALA A 157 8.00 -6.20 3.96
C ALA A 157 7.27 -7.52 4.27
N ASN A 158 6.98 -8.31 3.24
CA ASN A 158 6.31 -9.61 3.36
C ASN A 158 7.27 -10.80 3.42
N HIS A 159 8.59 -10.56 3.52
CA HIS A 159 9.58 -11.63 3.48
C HIS A 159 9.37 -12.61 4.66
N PRO A 160 9.26 -13.94 4.43
CA PRO A 160 8.91 -14.92 5.47
C PRO A 160 9.86 -15.00 6.67
N ARG A 161 11.09 -14.50 6.49
CA ARG A 161 12.14 -14.43 7.54
C ARG A 161 12.45 -13.00 7.97
N LEU A 162 11.55 -12.04 7.77
CA LEU A 162 11.74 -10.67 8.21
C LEU A 162 12.03 -10.65 9.73
N PRO A 163 13.19 -10.16 10.18
CA PRO A 163 13.51 -10.10 11.60
C PRO A 163 12.59 -9.12 12.32
N THR A 164 12.14 -9.48 13.53
CA THR A 164 11.23 -8.65 14.34
C THR A 164 11.75 -7.23 14.58
N PHE A 165 13.07 -7.02 14.60
CA PHE A 165 13.64 -5.68 14.78
C PHE A 165 13.46 -4.77 13.55
N ALA A 166 13.26 -5.33 12.36
CA ALA A 166 13.13 -4.60 11.10
C ALA A 166 11.67 -4.23 10.78
N GLN A 167 10.70 -4.89 11.41
CA GLN A 167 9.27 -4.66 11.19
C GLN A 167 8.83 -3.18 11.38
N PRO A 168 9.25 -2.46 12.44
CA PRO A 168 8.89 -1.05 12.61
C PRO A 168 9.41 -0.15 11.48
N LEU A 169 10.56 -0.49 10.88
CA LEU A 169 11.11 0.25 9.74
C LEU A 169 10.24 0.06 8.50
N MET A 170 9.81 -1.18 8.23
CA MET A 170 8.90 -1.48 7.11
C MET A 170 7.55 -0.78 7.31
N ASP A 171 6.96 -0.88 8.50
CA ASP A 171 5.67 -0.25 8.81
C ASP A 171 5.70 1.27 8.62
N ALA A 172 6.81 1.92 8.99
CA ALA A 172 6.99 3.36 8.82
C ALA A 172 7.05 3.80 7.34
N GLN A 173 7.44 2.90 6.44
CA GLN A 173 7.61 3.17 5.01
C GLN A 173 6.39 2.78 4.17
N CYS A 174 5.47 1.98 4.71
CA CYS A 174 4.24 1.58 4.01
C CYS A 174 3.35 2.76 3.60
N ALA A 175 3.14 3.76 4.47
CA ALA A 175 2.22 4.86 4.18
C ALA A 175 2.70 5.78 3.03
N PRO A 176 3.97 6.23 2.97
CA PRO A 176 4.49 6.97 1.82
C PRO A 176 4.45 6.19 0.51
N LEU A 177 4.69 4.88 0.54
CA LEU A 177 4.71 4.04 -0.67
C LEU A 177 3.30 3.72 -1.18
N ALA A 178 2.31 3.60 -0.28
CA ALA A 178 0.90 3.51 -0.64
C ALA A 178 0.40 4.77 -1.37
N LEU A 179 0.97 5.95 -1.09
CA LEU A 179 0.67 7.18 -1.84
C LEU A 179 1.23 7.14 -3.27
N LEU A 180 2.34 6.41 -3.52
CA LEU A 180 2.92 6.24 -4.85
C LEU A 180 2.15 5.23 -5.72
N TYR A 181 1.32 4.39 -5.10
CA TYR A 181 0.45 3.41 -5.78
C TYR A 181 -0.81 4.02 -6.40
N GLY A 182 -1.23 5.20 -5.93
CA GLY A 182 -2.41 5.89 -6.42
C GLY A 182 -2.02 7.09 -7.29
N TRP A 183 -2.56 7.17 -8.50
CA TRP A 183 -2.72 8.48 -9.14
C TRP A 183 -3.79 9.23 -8.34
N HIS A 184 -3.36 9.97 -7.32
CA HIS A 184 -4.22 10.87 -6.56
C HIS A 184 -4.17 12.25 -7.20
N GLU A 185 -5.05 12.48 -8.17
CA GLU A 185 -5.32 13.82 -8.65
C GLU A 185 -6.32 14.44 -7.69
N ASP A 186 -5.90 15.43 -6.90
CA ASP A 186 -6.81 16.25 -6.13
C ASP A 186 -7.79 16.87 -7.11
N ALA A 187 -9.04 16.42 -7.08
CA ALA A 187 -10.09 17.10 -7.79
C ALA A 187 -10.12 18.55 -7.26
N PRO A 188 -10.19 19.56 -8.14
CA PRO A 188 -10.23 20.94 -7.68
C PRO A 188 -11.40 21.13 -6.71
N GLU A 189 -11.31 22.06 -5.75
CA GLU A 189 -12.30 22.22 -4.67
C GLU A 189 -13.77 22.40 -5.16
N ASN A 190 -13.95 22.69 -6.46
CA ASN A 190 -15.23 22.84 -7.14
C ASN A 190 -15.64 21.65 -8.02
N ALA A 191 -14.92 20.53 -8.01
CA ALA A 191 -15.32 19.30 -8.68
C ALA A 191 -16.45 18.65 -7.88
N LEU A 192 -17.67 18.87 -8.36
CA LEU A 192 -18.88 18.50 -7.61
C LEU A 192 -19.16 16.99 -7.57
N GLY A 193 -18.54 16.21 -8.47
CA GLY A 193 -18.80 14.77 -8.59
C GLY A 193 -20.21 14.50 -9.14
N THR A 194 -20.35 14.60 -10.45
CA THR A 194 -21.61 14.45 -11.18
C THR A 194 -21.84 13.01 -11.64
N PRO A 195 -23.07 12.63 -12.01
CA PRO A 195 -23.31 11.35 -12.67
C PRO A 195 -22.45 11.13 -13.93
N ASP A 196 -22.16 12.16 -14.72
CA ASP A 196 -21.37 12.01 -15.94
C ASP A 196 -19.90 11.72 -15.63
N ASP A 197 -19.36 12.25 -14.52
CA ASP A 197 -18.02 11.90 -14.04
C ASP A 197 -17.94 10.39 -13.75
N VAL A 198 -18.93 9.83 -13.05
CA VAL A 198 -19.01 8.39 -12.76
C VAL A 198 -19.09 7.56 -14.04
N LEU A 199 -20.00 7.93 -14.95
CA LEU A 199 -20.21 7.19 -16.20
C LEU A 199 -18.98 7.25 -17.12
N SER A 200 -18.19 8.32 -17.04
CA SER A 200 -16.99 8.48 -17.87
C SER A 200 -15.91 7.43 -17.61
N HIS A 201 -15.92 6.84 -16.42
CA HIS A 201 -14.99 5.80 -15.99
C HIS A 201 -15.48 4.36 -16.24
N LEU A 202 -16.72 4.16 -16.70
CA LEU A 202 -17.22 2.85 -17.12
C LEU A 202 -16.63 2.45 -18.49
N PRO A 203 -16.55 1.14 -18.82
CA PRO A 203 -16.06 0.69 -20.12
C PRO A 203 -16.79 1.36 -21.29
N GLY A 204 -16.01 1.98 -22.19
CA GLY A 204 -16.55 2.76 -23.32
C GLY A 204 -16.71 4.26 -23.03
N GLY A 205 -16.46 4.71 -21.80
CA GLY A 205 -16.39 6.12 -21.43
C GLY A 205 -15.09 6.81 -21.87
N PRO A 206 -15.07 8.17 -21.90
CA PRO A 206 -13.95 8.95 -22.40
C PRO A 206 -12.78 9.12 -21.41
N ALA A 207 -12.90 8.66 -20.15
CA ALA A 207 -11.85 8.87 -19.16
C ALA A 207 -10.56 8.11 -19.51
N ALA A 208 -9.43 8.81 -19.47
CA ALA A 208 -8.11 8.26 -19.72
C ALA A 208 -7.11 8.80 -18.67
N PRO A 209 -6.42 7.94 -17.90
CA PRO A 209 -6.54 6.48 -17.90
C PRO A 209 -7.88 5.98 -17.36
N ALA A 210 -8.29 4.77 -17.75
CA ALA A 210 -9.45 4.12 -17.18
C ALA A 210 -9.23 3.85 -15.68
N ALA A 211 -10.26 4.11 -14.86
CA ALA A 211 -10.17 3.86 -13.44
C ALA A 211 -10.08 2.34 -13.17
N SER A 212 -9.17 1.95 -12.28
CA SER A 212 -9.15 0.58 -11.75
C SER A 212 -10.12 0.39 -10.57
N LEU A 213 -10.41 1.48 -9.86
CA LEU A 213 -11.34 1.53 -8.72
C LEU A 213 -12.09 2.86 -8.71
N LEU A 214 -13.37 2.83 -8.38
CA LEU A 214 -14.19 4.01 -8.12
C LEU A 214 -14.89 3.88 -6.77
N HIS A 215 -14.57 4.74 -5.80
CA HIS A 215 -15.23 4.75 -4.49
C HIS A 215 -16.20 5.94 -4.40
N LEU A 216 -17.50 5.65 -4.35
CA LEU A 216 -18.58 6.63 -4.25
C LEU A 216 -19.11 6.69 -2.82
N VAL A 217 -18.92 7.83 -2.17
CA VAL A 217 -19.49 8.14 -0.85
C VAL A 217 -20.66 9.09 -1.05
N VAL A 218 -21.84 8.52 -1.29
CA VAL A 218 -23.03 9.25 -1.73
C VAL A 218 -24.28 8.68 -1.06
N HIS A 219 -25.42 9.36 -1.18
CA HIS A 219 -26.69 8.77 -0.76
C HIS A 219 -27.26 7.85 -1.84
N GLY A 220 -27.64 6.63 -1.45
CA GLY A 220 -28.46 5.74 -2.27
C GLY A 220 -29.93 5.94 -1.95
N LEU A 221 -30.78 5.79 -2.97
CA LEU A 221 -32.23 5.85 -2.82
C LEU A 221 -32.86 4.67 -3.55
N ALA A 222 -33.57 3.83 -2.79
CA ALA A 222 -34.37 2.74 -3.34
C ALA A 222 -35.67 3.31 -3.94
N GLY A 223 -35.82 3.18 -5.25
CA GLY A 223 -37.02 3.60 -5.97
C GLY A 223 -38.23 2.71 -5.68
N LEU A 224 -39.42 3.17 -6.07
CA LEU A 224 -40.63 2.33 -6.11
C LEU A 224 -40.55 1.28 -7.23
N ARG A 225 -39.80 1.59 -8.29
CA ARG A 225 -39.41 0.66 -9.35
C ARG A 225 -37.90 0.50 -9.31
N PRO A 226 -37.35 -0.70 -9.60
CA PRO A 226 -35.91 -0.94 -9.64
C PRO A 226 -35.13 0.07 -10.51
N THR A 227 -35.71 0.47 -11.63
CA THR A 227 -35.16 1.46 -12.58
C THR A 227 -35.05 2.87 -12.00
N ASP A 228 -35.86 3.19 -11.00
CA ASP A 228 -35.93 4.51 -10.38
C ASP A 228 -34.99 4.64 -9.17
N SER A 229 -34.38 3.52 -8.74
CA SER A 229 -33.33 3.52 -7.72
C SER A 229 -32.10 4.28 -8.23
N ALA A 230 -31.50 5.10 -7.38
CA ALA A 230 -30.47 6.04 -7.80
C ALA A 230 -29.39 6.29 -6.75
N LEU A 231 -28.23 6.71 -7.22
CA LEU A 231 -27.22 7.41 -6.42
C LEU A 231 -27.43 8.92 -6.58
N HIS A 232 -27.39 9.65 -5.47
CA HIS A 232 -27.50 11.11 -5.46
C HIS A 232 -26.10 11.72 -5.52
N LEU A 233 -25.77 12.27 -6.68
CA LEU A 233 -24.55 12.99 -6.99
C LEU A 233 -24.87 14.47 -7.17
N ALA A 234 -23.85 15.29 -7.43
CA ALA A 234 -24.11 16.68 -7.73
C ALA A 234 -24.82 16.84 -9.08
N GLY A 235 -25.84 17.69 -9.10
CA GLY A 235 -26.45 18.16 -10.34
C GLY A 235 -25.59 19.26 -10.98
N PRO A 236 -25.68 19.45 -12.31
CA PRO A 236 -25.10 20.61 -12.97
C PRO A 236 -25.68 21.92 -12.40
N ASP A 237 -24.84 22.95 -12.26
CA ASP A 237 -25.20 24.30 -11.77
C ASP A 237 -26.33 24.98 -12.56
N THR A 238 -26.73 24.42 -13.69
CA THR A 238 -27.80 24.91 -14.57
C THR A 238 -29.19 24.36 -14.25
N ALA A 239 -29.35 23.59 -13.16
CA ALA A 239 -30.66 23.08 -12.74
C ALA A 239 -31.61 24.25 -12.42
N ASP A 240 -32.63 24.42 -13.27
CA ASP A 240 -33.69 25.42 -13.09
C ASP A 240 -34.40 25.15 -11.74
N PRO A 241 -34.38 26.11 -10.78
CA PRO A 241 -35.07 25.97 -9.50
C PRO A 241 -36.59 25.77 -9.64
N GLN A 242 -37.14 25.99 -10.84
CA GLN A 242 -38.56 25.85 -11.17
C GLN A 242 -38.89 24.57 -11.97
N GLY A 243 -37.97 23.59 -11.97
CA GLY A 243 -38.13 22.30 -12.63
C GLY A 243 -39.53 21.70 -12.39
N HIS A 244 -40.22 21.37 -13.47
CA HIS A 244 -41.51 20.69 -13.43
C HIS A 244 -41.32 19.32 -12.76
N ALA A 245 -42.32 18.82 -12.03
CA ALA A 245 -42.23 17.56 -11.28
C ALA A 245 -41.86 16.33 -12.15
N ASP A 246 -41.94 16.45 -13.48
CA ASP A 246 -41.59 15.42 -14.48
C ASP A 246 -40.18 15.56 -15.09
N THR A 247 -39.39 16.60 -14.79
CA THR A 247 -38.00 16.66 -15.26
C THR A 247 -37.10 15.78 -14.40
N PRO A 248 -36.33 14.83 -14.99
CA PRO A 248 -35.39 13.99 -14.25
C PRO A 248 -34.38 14.86 -13.49
N ASP A 249 -34.22 14.62 -12.19
CA ASP A 249 -33.19 15.28 -11.39
C ASP A 249 -31.81 14.95 -11.98
N PRO A 250 -31.08 15.95 -12.50
CA PRO A 250 -29.85 15.71 -13.22
C PRO A 250 -28.71 15.20 -12.32
N GLY A 251 -28.82 15.38 -10.99
CA GLY A 251 -27.89 14.82 -10.00
C GLY A 251 -28.18 13.35 -9.64
N ARG A 252 -29.30 12.78 -10.10
CA ARG A 252 -29.62 11.37 -9.86
C ARG A 252 -29.00 10.48 -10.94
N LEU A 253 -28.07 9.63 -10.52
CA LEU A 253 -27.58 8.51 -11.33
C LEU A 253 -28.49 7.31 -11.08
N THR A 254 -29.52 7.16 -11.92
CA THR A 254 -30.48 6.05 -11.84
C THR A 254 -29.91 4.77 -12.44
N VAL A 255 -30.48 3.62 -12.05
CA VAL A 255 -30.20 2.32 -12.69
C VAL A 255 -30.42 2.38 -14.20
N THR A 256 -31.49 3.04 -14.66
CA THR A 256 -31.73 3.25 -16.11
C THR A 256 -30.57 3.98 -16.78
N ARG A 257 -30.08 5.07 -16.17
CA ARG A 257 -28.97 5.85 -16.74
C ARG A 257 -27.67 5.05 -16.83
N ILE A 258 -27.40 4.19 -15.84
CA ILE A 258 -26.28 3.23 -15.90
C ILE A 258 -26.47 2.26 -17.07
N LEU A 259 -27.68 1.70 -17.21
CA LEU A 259 -28.00 0.74 -18.29
C LEU A 259 -28.18 1.37 -19.67
N ASP A 260 -28.24 2.69 -19.79
CA ASP A 260 -28.26 3.36 -21.09
C ASP A 260 -26.85 3.60 -21.65
N VAL A 261 -25.80 3.41 -20.83
CA VAL A 261 -24.40 3.48 -21.29
C VAL A 261 -24.14 2.38 -22.33
N PRO A 262 -23.62 2.71 -23.53
CA PRO A 262 -23.26 1.71 -24.52
C PRO A 262 -22.29 0.69 -23.92
N ALA A 263 -22.55 -0.61 -24.11
CA ALA A 263 -21.62 -1.62 -23.65
C ALA A 263 -20.26 -1.42 -24.33
N GLY A 264 -19.19 -1.29 -23.52
CA GLY A 264 -17.83 -1.20 -24.01
C GLY A 264 -17.38 -2.45 -24.79
N GLN A 265 -16.23 -2.37 -25.45
CA GLN A 265 -15.66 -3.54 -26.14
C GLN A 265 -15.37 -4.66 -25.11
N PRO A 266 -15.65 -5.94 -25.43
CA PRO A 266 -15.51 -7.07 -24.50
C PRO A 266 -14.12 -7.28 -23.89
N ALA A 267 -13.09 -6.60 -24.40
CA ALA A 267 -11.69 -6.76 -23.99
C ALA A 267 -11.24 -5.77 -22.91
N ALA A 268 -12.02 -4.74 -22.57
CA ALA A 268 -11.65 -3.76 -21.55
C ALA A 268 -12.20 -4.17 -20.18
N THR A 269 -11.32 -4.51 -19.24
CA THR A 269 -11.66 -4.75 -17.83
C THR A 269 -12.12 -3.44 -17.20
N GLY A 270 -13.35 -3.36 -16.68
CA GLY A 270 -13.84 -2.16 -15.98
C GLY A 270 -13.45 -2.10 -14.50
N PRO A 271 -13.78 -1.00 -13.81
CA PRO A 271 -13.36 -0.79 -12.42
C PRO A 271 -14.05 -1.74 -11.43
N LEU A 272 -13.43 -1.89 -10.26
CA LEU A 272 -14.15 -2.20 -9.02
C LEU A 272 -14.88 -0.93 -8.56
N ILE A 273 -16.19 -1.00 -8.34
CA ILE A 273 -17.00 0.11 -7.84
C ILE A 273 -17.36 -0.14 -6.36
N VAL A 274 -17.02 0.79 -5.48
CA VAL A 274 -17.36 0.73 -4.06
C VAL A 274 -18.43 1.78 -3.78
N LEU A 275 -19.64 1.33 -3.49
CA LEU A 275 -20.79 2.14 -3.13
C LEU A 275 -20.91 2.23 -1.61
N SER A 276 -20.27 3.24 -1.00
CA SER A 276 -20.48 3.62 0.40
C SER A 276 -21.77 4.44 0.53
N ALA A 277 -22.86 3.83 0.04
CA ALA A 277 -24.17 4.43 -0.10
C ALA A 277 -25.20 3.46 0.48
N CYS A 278 -26.02 3.99 1.40
CA CYS A 278 -27.05 3.23 2.09
C CYS A 278 -28.12 2.73 1.11
N GLU A 279 -28.62 1.51 1.32
CA GLU A 279 -29.77 0.94 0.58
C GLU A 279 -29.55 0.82 -0.94
N THR A 280 -28.30 0.60 -1.36
CA THR A 280 -27.92 0.43 -2.78
C THR A 280 -28.19 -0.96 -3.34
N ASP A 281 -28.65 -1.88 -2.50
CA ASP A 281 -29.05 -3.24 -2.88
C ASP A 281 -30.41 -3.62 -2.26
N LEU A 282 -31.41 -2.73 -2.40
CA LEU A 282 -32.81 -2.96 -2.01
C LEU A 282 -33.80 -2.35 -3.02
N SER A 283 -34.99 -2.94 -3.08
CA SER A 283 -36.19 -2.30 -3.66
C SER A 283 -37.30 -2.21 -2.60
N SER A 284 -38.10 -1.13 -2.63
CA SER A 284 -39.10 -0.84 -1.59
C SER A 284 -40.38 -1.69 -1.65
N ARG A 285 -40.57 -2.54 -2.68
CA ARG A 285 -41.81 -3.34 -2.86
C ARG A 285 -41.60 -4.76 -3.37
N ASP A 286 -40.64 -4.99 -4.28
CA ASP A 286 -40.41 -6.31 -4.86
C ASP A 286 -39.15 -6.94 -4.26
N HIS A 287 -39.32 -8.13 -3.66
CA HIS A 287 -38.24 -8.92 -3.05
C HIS A 287 -37.40 -9.68 -4.10
N ASP A 288 -37.65 -9.43 -5.39
CA ASP A 288 -36.96 -10.05 -6.53
C ASP A 288 -35.99 -9.01 -7.15
N GLU A 289 -34.84 -8.87 -6.48
CA GLU A 289 -33.82 -7.82 -6.61
C GLU A 289 -32.85 -8.04 -7.79
N ALA A 290 -33.35 -8.31 -9.00
CA ALA A 290 -32.45 -8.50 -10.14
C ALA A 290 -31.73 -7.19 -10.56
N LEU A 291 -32.28 -6.03 -10.21
CA LEU A 291 -31.84 -4.71 -10.69
C LEU A 291 -31.71 -3.71 -9.53
N THR A 292 -30.49 -3.49 -9.05
CA THR A 292 -30.14 -2.51 -8.02
C THR A 292 -28.99 -1.62 -8.50
N PRO A 293 -28.73 -0.47 -7.87
CA PRO A 293 -27.51 0.30 -8.11
C PRO A 293 -26.22 -0.54 -8.00
N THR A 294 -26.26 -1.65 -7.25
CA THR A 294 -25.13 -2.59 -7.09
C THR A 294 -25.06 -3.61 -8.24
N THR A 295 -26.19 -4.05 -8.81
CA THR A 295 -26.21 -5.06 -9.90
C THR A 295 -26.18 -4.47 -11.31
N ALA A 296 -26.49 -3.18 -11.48
CA ALA A 296 -26.49 -2.52 -12.79
C ALA A 296 -25.09 -2.28 -13.40
N PRO A 297 -24.06 -1.84 -12.65
CA PRO A 297 -22.74 -1.58 -13.24
C PRO A 297 -22.03 -2.82 -13.82
N PRO A 298 -22.13 -4.04 -13.23
CA PRO A 298 -21.58 -5.25 -13.86
C PRO A 298 -22.16 -5.54 -15.25
N ALA A 299 -23.44 -5.22 -15.47
CA ALA A 299 -24.07 -5.34 -16.79
C ALA A 299 -23.50 -4.36 -17.84
N ARG A 300 -22.67 -3.40 -17.40
CA ARG A 300 -21.98 -2.40 -18.24
C ARG A 300 -20.46 -2.53 -18.19
N GLY A 301 -19.96 -3.64 -17.63
CA GLY A 301 -18.55 -4.01 -17.67
C GLY A 301 -17.72 -3.57 -16.45
N ALA A 302 -18.34 -3.05 -15.37
CA ALA A 302 -17.67 -3.01 -14.08
C ALA A 302 -17.30 -4.45 -13.69
N THR A 303 -16.08 -4.67 -13.18
CA THR A 303 -15.61 -6.03 -12.84
C THR A 303 -16.28 -6.52 -11.57
N ASP A 304 -16.38 -5.62 -10.60
CA ASP A 304 -16.88 -5.90 -9.26
C ASP A 304 -17.60 -4.68 -8.71
N VAL A 305 -18.59 -4.92 -7.85
CA VAL A 305 -19.25 -3.88 -7.07
C VAL A 305 -19.39 -4.32 -5.63
N VAL A 306 -18.99 -3.44 -4.71
CA VAL A 306 -19.31 -3.54 -3.29
C VAL A 306 -20.42 -2.54 -2.99
N GLY A 307 -21.52 -2.98 -2.41
CA GLY A 307 -22.67 -2.12 -2.05
C GLY A 307 -23.28 -2.54 -0.73
N SER A 308 -24.25 -1.76 -0.22
CA SER A 308 -24.90 -2.04 1.07
C SER A 308 -26.41 -2.28 0.94
N ARG A 309 -26.87 -3.37 1.56
CA ARG A 309 -28.27 -3.77 1.63
C ARG A 309 -29.10 -2.99 2.63
N TRP A 310 -28.50 -2.17 3.50
CA TRP A 310 -29.24 -1.32 4.42
C TRP A 310 -28.37 -0.15 4.85
N LYS A 311 -28.98 0.82 5.53
CA LYS A 311 -28.24 1.93 6.12
C LYS A 311 -27.29 1.45 7.21
N VAL A 312 -26.00 1.66 6.97
CA VAL A 312 -24.93 1.49 7.96
C VAL A 312 -24.51 2.88 8.46
N SER A 313 -24.20 3.01 9.75
CA SER A 313 -23.74 4.28 10.31
C SER A 313 -22.44 4.74 9.68
N ASP A 314 -22.29 6.05 9.45
CA ASP A 314 -21.13 6.63 8.76
C ASP A 314 -19.79 6.22 9.37
N SER A 315 -19.68 6.19 10.70
CA SER A 315 -18.44 5.77 11.40
C SER A 315 -18.09 4.30 11.17
N ALA A 316 -19.09 3.40 11.24
CA ALA A 316 -18.90 1.98 10.94
C ALA A 316 -18.57 1.74 9.45
N SER A 317 -19.24 2.46 8.55
CA SER A 317 -18.94 2.42 7.11
C SER A 317 -17.52 2.90 6.84
N ALA A 318 -17.11 4.03 7.43
CA ALA A 318 -15.76 4.56 7.27
C ALA A 318 -14.69 3.59 7.79
N ALA A 319 -14.90 3.00 8.98
CA ALA A 319 -14.00 2.01 9.55
C ALA A 319 -13.88 0.77 8.66
N LEU A 320 -15.02 0.21 8.22
CA LEU A 320 -15.04 -0.93 7.31
C LEU A 320 -14.30 -0.62 6.01
N MET A 321 -14.52 0.57 5.43
CA MET A 321 -13.89 0.97 4.16
C MET A 321 -12.38 1.16 4.29
N VAL A 322 -11.90 1.74 5.39
CA VAL A 322 -10.45 1.83 5.66
C VAL A 322 -9.82 0.44 5.68
N VAL A 323 -10.45 -0.50 6.40
CA VAL A 323 -9.95 -1.88 6.48
C VAL A 323 -10.06 -2.59 5.14
N PHE A 324 -11.17 -2.43 4.43
CA PHE A 324 -11.37 -3.00 3.09
C PHE A 324 -10.29 -2.54 2.11
N HIS A 325 -10.03 -1.23 2.03
CA HIS A 325 -8.98 -0.68 1.16
C HIS A 325 -7.58 -1.11 1.58
N HIS A 326 -7.33 -1.27 2.89
CA HIS A 326 -6.08 -1.85 3.37
C HIS A 326 -5.91 -3.30 2.91
N GLN A 327 -6.94 -4.13 3.02
CA GLN A 327 -6.88 -5.53 2.57
C GLN A 327 -6.74 -5.64 1.04
N LEU A 328 -7.38 -4.74 0.30
CA LEU A 328 -7.29 -4.69 -1.16
C LEU A 328 -5.90 -4.28 -1.64
N THR A 329 -5.33 -3.22 -1.05
CA THR A 329 -4.10 -2.60 -1.56
C THR A 329 -2.83 -3.15 -0.93
N VAL A 330 -2.85 -3.44 0.38
CA VAL A 330 -1.65 -3.89 1.12
C VAL A 330 -1.58 -5.41 1.20
N ALA A 331 -2.70 -6.08 1.48
CA ALA A 331 -2.74 -7.54 1.53
C ALA A 331 -2.94 -8.19 0.14
N GLY A 332 -3.26 -7.38 -0.89
CA GLY A 332 -3.44 -7.84 -2.27
C GLY A 332 -4.59 -8.83 -2.44
N LEU A 333 -5.58 -8.80 -1.55
CA LEU A 333 -6.70 -9.74 -1.59
C LEU A 333 -7.65 -9.43 -2.76
N ALA A 334 -8.32 -10.46 -3.28
CA ALA A 334 -9.41 -10.27 -4.21
C ALA A 334 -10.54 -9.45 -3.54
N PRO A 335 -11.33 -8.65 -4.29
CA PRO A 335 -12.41 -7.83 -3.72
C PRO A 335 -13.35 -8.57 -2.73
N PRO A 336 -13.86 -9.80 -3.02
CA PRO A 336 -14.70 -10.51 -2.04
C PRO A 336 -13.93 -10.93 -0.78
N ASP A 337 -12.66 -11.29 -0.91
CA ASP A 337 -11.81 -11.69 0.22
C ASP A 337 -11.42 -10.49 1.08
N ALA A 338 -11.14 -9.35 0.46
CA ALA A 338 -10.90 -8.08 1.15
C ALA A 338 -12.14 -7.64 1.94
N LEU A 339 -13.34 -7.75 1.35
CA LEU A 339 -14.60 -7.45 2.04
C LEU A 339 -14.82 -8.40 3.21
N ARG A 340 -14.62 -9.70 3.01
CA ARG A 340 -14.72 -10.71 4.07
C ARG A 340 -13.75 -10.42 5.21
N ALA A 341 -12.50 -10.09 4.90
CA ALA A 341 -11.49 -9.76 5.90
C ALA A 341 -11.88 -8.51 6.70
N ALA A 342 -12.41 -7.47 6.04
CA ALA A 342 -12.93 -6.29 6.72
C ALA A 342 -14.14 -6.60 7.63
N GLN A 343 -15.06 -7.45 7.19
CA GLN A 343 -16.20 -7.89 8.00
C GLN A 343 -15.78 -8.72 9.23
N LEU A 344 -14.79 -9.60 9.06
CA LEU A 344 -14.22 -10.36 10.17
C LEU A 344 -13.51 -9.42 11.18
N TRP A 345 -12.83 -8.39 10.68
CA TRP A 345 -12.24 -7.36 11.53
C TRP A 345 -13.31 -6.60 12.34
N MET A 346 -14.46 -6.28 11.75
CA MET A 346 -15.57 -5.63 12.46
C MET A 346 -16.15 -6.52 13.56
N LEU A 347 -16.24 -7.84 13.31
CA LEU A 347 -16.76 -8.84 14.24
C LEU A 347 -15.81 -9.09 15.43
N ASP A 348 -14.51 -8.93 15.22
CA ASP A 348 -13.49 -9.19 16.22
C ASP A 348 -13.47 -8.10 17.32
N HIS A 349 -13.62 -8.54 18.57
CA HIS A 349 -13.59 -7.66 19.74
C HIS A 349 -12.16 -7.27 20.14
N ASP A 350 -11.18 -8.10 19.79
CA ASP A 350 -9.76 -7.91 20.08
C ASP A 350 -8.99 -7.37 18.87
N ARG A 351 -9.72 -6.86 17.88
CA ARG A 351 -9.18 -6.34 16.62
C ARG A 351 -8.06 -5.32 16.84
N HIS A 352 -7.02 -5.44 16.03
CA HIS A 352 -5.94 -4.47 15.99
C HIS A 352 -6.18 -3.43 14.89
N PRO A 353 -5.87 -2.14 15.12
CA PRO A 353 -6.05 -1.11 14.11
C PRO A 353 -5.13 -1.36 12.91
N VAL A 354 -5.65 -1.13 11.72
CA VAL A 354 -4.87 -1.16 10.47
C VAL A 354 -4.28 0.21 10.17
N PRO A 355 -3.14 0.29 9.44
CA PRO A 355 -2.66 1.55 8.88
C PRO A 355 -3.77 2.31 8.13
N GLY A 356 -3.90 3.61 8.41
CA GLY A 356 -4.96 4.47 7.87
C GLY A 356 -6.13 4.71 8.84
N LEU A 357 -6.34 3.82 9.81
CA LEU A 357 -7.31 4.04 10.89
C LEU A 357 -6.67 4.97 11.95
N THR A 358 -6.93 6.27 11.87
CA THR A 358 -6.25 7.28 12.68
C THR A 358 -7.22 8.28 13.31
N GLY A 359 -6.72 9.06 14.27
CA GLY A 359 -7.45 10.20 14.84
C GLY A 359 -8.80 9.85 15.46
N LEU A 360 -9.82 10.63 15.12
CA LEU A 360 -11.19 10.47 15.64
C LEU A 360 -11.80 9.13 15.24
N LEU A 361 -11.60 8.68 13.99
CA LEU A 361 -12.14 7.41 13.53
C LEU A 361 -11.58 6.23 14.32
N LEU A 362 -10.27 6.22 14.59
CA LEU A 362 -9.65 5.22 15.46
C LEU A 362 -10.27 5.23 16.86
N ALA A 363 -10.41 6.42 17.46
CA ALA A 363 -10.99 6.55 18.79
C ALA A 363 -12.44 6.03 18.85
N GLU A 364 -13.26 6.29 17.83
CA GLU A 364 -14.63 5.77 17.72
C GLU A 364 -14.65 4.25 17.62
N THR A 365 -13.78 3.65 16.79
CA THR A 365 -13.72 2.19 16.67
C THR A 365 -13.29 1.48 17.96
N GLN A 366 -12.49 2.13 18.80
CA GLN A 366 -12.02 1.57 20.08
C GLN A 366 -13.04 1.77 21.21
N SER A 367 -13.72 2.93 21.20
CA SER A 367 -14.66 3.29 22.26
C SER A 367 -15.98 2.51 22.18
N ASP A 368 -16.36 2.07 20.97
CA ASP A 368 -17.64 1.39 20.72
C ASP A 368 -17.45 -0.05 20.21
N ALA A 369 -16.56 -0.79 20.87
CA ALA A 369 -16.10 -2.08 20.39
C ALA A 369 -17.23 -3.09 20.10
N GLY A 370 -18.22 -3.13 20.99
CA GLY A 370 -19.36 -4.04 20.90
C GLY A 370 -20.42 -3.62 19.88
N SER A 371 -20.55 -2.34 19.55
CA SER A 371 -21.49 -1.88 18.52
C SER A 371 -20.98 -2.18 17.12
N LEU A 372 -19.67 -2.04 16.86
CA LEU A 372 -19.06 -2.45 15.60
C LEU A 372 -19.24 -3.96 15.33
N ALA A 373 -19.19 -4.79 16.36
CA ALA A 373 -19.37 -6.24 16.21
C ALA A 373 -20.80 -6.66 15.84
N ARG A 374 -21.79 -5.78 15.99
CA ARG A 374 -23.18 -6.08 15.63
C ARG A 374 -23.31 -6.20 14.11
N ALA A 375 -23.97 -7.25 13.64
CA ALA A 375 -24.18 -7.50 12.21
C ALA A 375 -24.76 -6.29 11.46
N VAL A 376 -25.59 -5.46 12.10
CA VAL A 376 -26.16 -4.25 11.49
C VAL A 376 -25.10 -3.26 11.01
N SER A 377 -23.90 -3.29 11.60
CA SER A 377 -22.80 -2.36 11.37
C SER A 377 -21.88 -2.73 10.20
N TRP A 378 -21.99 -3.95 9.65
CA TRP A 378 -21.07 -4.45 8.61
C TRP A 378 -21.68 -5.46 7.64
N ALA A 379 -22.65 -6.28 8.09
CA ALA A 379 -23.22 -7.36 7.29
C ALA A 379 -24.12 -6.86 6.15
N GLY A 380 -24.39 -5.54 6.13
CA GLY A 380 -25.11 -4.91 5.03
C GLY A 380 -24.27 -4.86 3.77
N PHE A 381 -22.94 -4.82 3.89
CA PHE A 381 -22.05 -4.78 2.73
C PHE A 381 -21.95 -6.14 2.06
N ILE A 382 -22.15 -6.15 0.75
CA ILE A 382 -22.07 -7.33 -0.11
C ILE A 382 -21.17 -7.03 -1.31
N HIS A 383 -20.72 -8.10 -1.96
CA HIS A 383 -19.96 -8.05 -3.20
C HIS A 383 -20.79 -8.71 -4.32
N GLN A 384 -20.74 -8.11 -5.51
CA GLN A 384 -21.31 -8.62 -6.75
C GLN A 384 -20.23 -8.55 -7.83
N GLY A 385 -20.02 -9.61 -8.60
CA GLY A 385 -19.03 -9.58 -9.68
C GLY A 385 -18.16 -10.83 -9.74
N ASN A 386 -16.93 -10.65 -10.22
CA ASN A 386 -15.98 -11.74 -10.44
C ASN A 386 -15.25 -12.08 -9.13
N PRO A 387 -15.35 -13.32 -8.62
CA PRO A 387 -14.65 -13.70 -7.40
C PRO A 387 -13.13 -13.85 -7.57
N ALA A 388 -12.59 -13.72 -8.80
CA ALA A 388 -11.17 -13.85 -9.06
C ALA A 388 -10.38 -12.63 -8.54
N PRO A 389 -9.14 -12.84 -8.06
CA PRO A 389 -8.22 -11.72 -7.84
C PRO A 389 -8.01 -10.94 -9.14
N HIS A 390 -7.73 -9.64 -9.04
CA HIS A 390 -7.29 -8.87 -10.20
C HIS A 390 -6.16 -9.62 -10.90
N ALA A 391 -6.32 -9.89 -12.20
CA ALA A 391 -5.31 -10.61 -12.96
C ALA A 391 -3.97 -9.87 -12.79
N PRO A 392 -2.87 -10.57 -12.48
CA PRO A 392 -1.56 -9.94 -12.53
C PRO A 392 -1.40 -9.39 -13.94
N VAL A 393 -0.97 -8.13 -14.04
CA VAL A 393 -0.54 -7.54 -15.32
C VAL A 393 0.39 -8.56 -15.97
N GLU A 394 0.07 -9.00 -17.20
CA GLU A 394 0.77 -10.09 -17.89
C GLU A 394 2.29 -9.95 -17.73
N GLY A 395 2.91 -10.90 -17.01
CA GLY A 395 4.35 -10.85 -16.75
C GLY A 395 4.86 -11.62 -15.53
N ARG A 396 4.01 -12.03 -14.58
CA ARG A 396 4.42 -12.94 -13.47
C ARG A 396 3.83 -14.32 -13.64
N GLN A 397 4.67 -15.32 -13.91
CA GLN A 397 4.36 -16.73 -13.70
C GLN A 397 4.79 -17.16 -12.28
N PRO A 398 4.12 -18.17 -11.68
CA PRO A 398 4.11 -18.44 -10.24
C PRO A 398 5.44 -18.90 -9.66
#